data_AF-A0A2K4ZQT4-F1
#
_entry.id   AF-A0A2K4ZQT4-F1
#
_cell.length_a   1.000
_cell.length_b   1.000
_cell.length_c   1.000
_cell.angle_alpha   90.00
_cell.angle_beta   90.00
_cell.angle_gamma   90.00
#
_symmetry.space_group_name_H-M   'P 1'
#
loop_
_entity.id
_entity.type
_entity.pdbx_description
1 polymer ?
#
loop_
_entity_poly.entity_id
_entity_poly.type
_entity_poly.pdbx_seq_one_letter_code
_entity_poly.pdbx_strand_id
1 'polypeptide(L)' 'MAAYKDEQRGTWYVSFHYYDWTGKNCRKVKRGFKTKREATEWEHHFRMKEAADLDMTFGEFVQAYTRDMKPKMKHNT' A
#
# COMPACT_ATOMS: atom_id res chain seq x y z
N MET A 1 10.76 -11.11 6.70
CA MET A 1 9.64 -12.04 6.97
C MET A 1 8.64 -11.35 7.88
N ALA A 2 7.58 -10.78 7.29
CA ALA A 2 6.53 -10.07 8.02
C ALA A 2 5.23 -10.90 8.17
N ALA A 3 5.21 -12.13 7.66
CA ALA A 3 4.05 -13.02 7.73
C ALA A 3 4.09 -13.92 8.97
N TYR A 4 3.05 -13.81 9.79
CA TYR A 4 2.84 -14.52 11.04
C TYR A 4 1.58 -15.39 10.95
N LYS A 5 1.57 -16.49 11.70
CA LYS A 5 0.42 -17.39 11.78
C LYS A 5 -0.41 -17.03 13.01
N ASP A 6 -1.70 -16.85 12.82
CA ASP A 6 -2.68 -16.78 13.90
C ASP A 6 -3.10 -18.22 14.23
N GLU A 7 -2.60 -18.76 15.35
CA GLU A 7 -2.87 -20.14 15.77
C GLU A 7 -4.33 -20.35 16.21
N GLN A 8 -5.04 -19.30 16.63
CA GLN A 8 -6.43 -19.42 17.08
C GLN A 8 -7.39 -19.53 15.90
N ARG A 9 -7.09 -18.87 14.78
CA ARG A 9 -7.98 -18.80 13.61
C ARG A 9 -7.49 -19.59 12.40
N GLY A 10 -6.27 -20.13 12.46
CA GLY A 10 -5.63 -20.82 11.33
C GLY A 10 -5.31 -19.90 10.15
N THR A 11 -5.42 -18.57 10.34
CA THR A 11 -5.17 -17.57 9.30
C THR A 11 -3.79 -16.96 9.41
N TRP A 12 -3.24 -16.48 8.30
CA TRP A 12 -1.99 -15.74 8.27
C TRP A 12 -2.25 -14.23 8.31
N TYR A 13 -1.32 -13.50 8.90
CA TYR A 13 -1.34 -12.04 8.91
C TYR A 13 0.04 -11.48 8.62
N VAL A 14 0.07 -10.27 8.07
CA VAL A 14 1.29 -9.51 7.81
C VAL A 14 1.35 -8.31 8.75
N SER A 15 2.51 -8.07 9.35
CA SER A 15 2.79 -6.87 10.12
C SER A 15 4.20 -6.38 9.82
N PHE A 16 4.34 -5.18 9.25
CA PHE A 16 5.63 -4.53 9.06
C PHE A 16 5.57 -3.04 9.38
N HIS A 17 6.75 -2.49 9.62
CA HIS A 17 7.00 -1.07 9.77
C HIS A 17 7.46 -0.50 8.44
N TYR A 18 6.97 0.68 8.10
CA TYR A 18 7.40 1.43 6.94
C TYR A 18 7.49 2.92 7.32
N TYR A 19 8.35 3.65 6.63
CA TYR A 19 8.42 5.10 6.79
C TYR A 19 7.50 5.73 5.77
N ASP A 20 6.53 6.50 6.22
CA ASP A 20 5.75 7.34 5.31
C ASP A 20 6.68 8.36 4.61
N TRP A 21 6.21 8.94 3.52
CA TRP A 21 6.84 10.07 2.83
C TRP A 21 7.16 11.28 3.75
N THR A 22 6.52 11.36 4.92
CA THR A 22 6.79 12.37 5.97
C THR A 22 7.92 11.97 6.95
N GLY A 23 8.51 10.79 6.79
CA GLY A 23 9.55 10.24 7.68
C GLY A 23 9.00 9.62 8.98
N LYS A 24 7.68 9.53 9.16
CA LYS A 24 7.07 8.88 10.32
C LYS A 24 7.07 7.36 10.17
N ASN A 25 7.48 6.65 11.21
CA ASN A 25 7.39 5.19 11.25
C ASN A 25 5.94 4.77 11.51
N CYS A 26 5.31 4.22 10.48
CA CYS A 26 3.95 3.71 10.52
C CYS A 26 3.96 2.18 10.48
N ARG A 27 3.07 1.57 11.26
CA ARG A 27 2.90 0.12 11.29
C ARG A 27 1.72 -0.28 10.42
N LYS A 28 1.96 -1.09 9.38
CA LYS A 28 0.91 -1.69 8.57
C LYS A 28 0.63 -3.11 9.04
N VAL A 29 -0.64 -3.40 9.30
CA VAL A 29 -1.09 -4.76 9.66
C VAL A 29 -2.26 -5.15 8.77
N LYS A 30 -2.16 -6.31 8.12
CA LYS A 30 -3.25 -6.92 7.36
C LYS A 30 -3.42 -8.36 7.82
N ARG A 31 -4.66 -8.73 8.18
CA ARG A 31 -5.02 -10.06 8.70
C ARG A 31 -6.00 -10.76 7.77
N GLY A 32 -6.09 -12.08 7.87
CA GLY A 32 -7.12 -12.90 7.21
C GLY A 32 -6.65 -13.64 5.95
N PHE A 33 -5.35 -13.80 5.74
CA PHE A 33 -4.85 -14.61 4.63
C PHE A 33 -5.04 -16.10 4.94
N LYS A 34 -5.40 -16.90 3.94
CA LYS A 34 -5.51 -18.36 4.11
C LYS A 34 -4.14 -19.02 4.11
N THR A 35 -3.21 -18.48 3.32
CA THR A 35 -1.86 -19.04 3.15
C THR A 35 -0.76 -18.04 3.49
N LYS A 36 0.40 -18.56 3.88
CA LYS A 36 1.63 -17.75 4.07
C LYS A 36 2.07 -17.08 2.77
N ARG A 37 1.82 -17.72 1.62
CA ARG A 37 2.22 -17.21 0.31
C ARG A 37 1.44 -15.95 -0.05
N GLU A 38 0.12 -15.97 0.07
CA GLU A 38 -0.72 -14.78 -0.15
C GLU A 38 -0.31 -13.62 0.76
N ALA A 39 -0.02 -13.92 2.03
CA ALA A 39 0.47 -12.91 2.97
C ALA A 39 1.78 -12.27 2.47
N THR A 40 2.73 -13.08 2.00
CA THR A 40 4.04 -12.60 1.52
C THR A 40 3.91 -11.85 0.18
N GLU A 41 3.08 -12.35 -0.75
CA GLU A 41 2.78 -11.68 -2.03
C GLU A 41 2.14 -10.31 -1.80
N TRP A 42 1.24 -10.20 -0.82
CA TRP A 42 0.63 -8.92 -0.45
C TRP A 42 1.65 -7.91 0.10
N GLU A 43 2.57 -8.34 0.96
CA GLU A 43 3.67 -7.50 1.44
C GLU A 43 4.51 -6.98 0.27
N HIS A 44 4.91 -7.89 -0.62
CA HIS A 44 5.74 -7.55 -1.77
C HIS A 44 5.04 -6.55 -2.70
N HIS A 45 3.76 -6.78 -2.97
CA HIS A 45 2.95 -5.86 -3.76
C HIS A 45 2.77 -4.50 -3.07
N PHE A 46 2.60 -4.46 -1.74
CA PHE A 46 2.50 -3.21 -1.00
C PHE A 46 3.79 -2.41 -1.10
N ARG A 47 4.94 -3.06 -0.86
CA ARG A 47 6.25 -2.42 -0.93
C ARG A 47 6.62 -1.97 -2.34
N MET A 48 6.23 -2.73 -3.37
CA MET A 48 6.40 -2.30 -4.76
C MET A 48 5.52 -1.11 -5.11
N LYS A 49 4.27 -1.08 -4.61
CA LYS A 49 3.39 0.07 -4.80
C LYS A 49 3.95 1.32 -4.13
N GLU A 50 4.42 1.21 -2.89
CA GLU A 50 5.06 2.33 -2.19
C GLU A 50 6.37 2.75 -2.87
N ALA A 51 7.23 1.80 -3.25
CA ALA A 51 8.46 2.12 -3.97
C ALA A 51 8.18 2.81 -5.32
N ALA A 52 7.18 2.35 -6.07
CA ALA A 52 6.78 2.98 -7.33
C ALA A 52 6.12 4.36 -7.14
N ASP A 53 5.42 4.58 -6.02
CA ASP A 53 4.87 5.91 -5.66
C ASP A 53 6.00 6.88 -5.28
N LEU A 54 7.05 6.39 -4.61
CA LEU A 54 8.25 7.17 -4.27
C LEU A 54 9.19 7.43 -5.45
N ASP A 55 9.26 6.53 -6.43
CA ASP A 55 10.07 6.68 -7.66
C ASP A 55 9.31 7.44 -8.77
N MET A 56 8.05 7.82 -8.53
CA MET A 56 7.31 8.61 -9.51
C MET A 56 7.89 10.01 -9.58
N THR A 57 8.33 10.42 -10.76
CA THR A 57 8.78 11.80 -10.97
C THR A 57 7.61 12.75 -10.71
N PHE A 58 7.89 13.94 -10.15
CA PHE A 58 6.85 14.93 -9.83
C PHE A 58 5.89 15.22 -11.00
N GLY A 59 6.38 15.08 -12.25
CA GLY A 59 5.55 15.19 -13.45
C GLY A 59 4.47 14.12 -13.59
N GLU A 60 4.77 12.86 -13.27
CA GLU A 60 3.80 11.77 -13.28
C GLU A 60 2.77 11.93 -12.16
N PHE A 61 3.19 12.43 -11.00
CA PHE A 61 2.29 12.75 -9.89
C PHE A 61 1.27 13.83 -10.30
N VAL A 62 1.72 14.91 -10.95
CA VAL A 62 0.83 15.96 -11.46
C VAL A 62 -0.16 15.41 -12.50
N GLN A 63 0.26 14.49 -13.36
CA GLN A 63 -0.63 13.84 -14.33
C GLN A 63 -1.67 12.93 -13.67
N ALA A 64 -1.26 12.12 -12.69
CA ALA A 64 -2.19 11.28 -11.93
C ALA A 64 -3.19 12.12 -11.14
N TYR A 65 -2.73 13.18 -10.47
CA TYR A 65 -3.57 14.10 -9.72
C TYR A 65 -4.56 14.85 -10.61
N THR A 66 -4.11 15.40 -11.75
CA THR A 66 -5.00 16.10 -12.70
C THR A 66 -6.02 15.16 -13.33
N ARG A 67 -5.66 13.89 -13.57
CA ARG A 67 -6.60 12.86 -14.06
C ARG A 67 -7.68 12.53 -13.04
N ASP A 68 -7.34 12.42 -11.77
CA ASP A 68 -8.30 12.11 -10.69
C ASP A 68 -9.18 13.33 -10.31
N MET A 69 -8.64 14.55 -10.45
CA MET A 69 -9.37 15.79 -10.19
C MET A 69 -10.28 16.23 -11.34
N LYS A 70 -9.98 15.87 -12.59
CA LYS A 70 -10.79 16.19 -13.78
C LYS A 70 -12.29 15.85 -13.66
N PRO A 71 -12.70 14.65 -13.19
CA PRO A 71 -14.12 14.32 -13.05
C PRO A 71 -14.83 15.06 -11.90
N LYS A 72 -14.09 15.67 -10.96
CA LYS A 72 -14.65 16.42 -9.83
C LYS A 72 -14.84 17.91 -10.15
N MET A 73 -14.30 18.41 -11.26
CA MET A 73 -14.50 19.78 -11.70
C MET A 73 -15.81 19.92 -12.49
N LYS A 74 -16.82 20.52 -11.84
CA LYS A 74 -18.02 21.03 -12.52
C LYS A 74 -17.57 22.15 -13.47
N HIS A 75 -17.70 21.94 -14.77
CA HIS A 75 -17.54 23.01 -15.75
C HIS A 75 -18.75 23.93 -15.59
N ASN A 76 -18.56 25.12 -15.03
CA ASN A 76 -19.54 26.19 -15.14
C ASN A 76 -19.29 26.88 -16.48
N THR A 77 -20.27 26.77 -17.38
CA THR A 77 -20.41 27.60 -18.57
C THR A 77 -21.11 28.91 -18.19
#